data_AF-A0A9X5X677-F1
#
_entry.id   AF-A0A9X5X677-F1
#
_cell.length_a   1.000
_cell.length_b   1.000
_cell.length_c   1.000
_cell.angle_alpha   90.00
_cell.angle_beta   90.00
_cell.angle_gamma   90.00
#
_symmetry.space_group_name_H-M   'P 1'
#
loop_
_entity.id
_entity.type
_entity.pdbx_description
1 polymer ?
#
loop_
_entity_poly.entity_id
_entity_poly.type
_entity_poly.pdbx_seq_one_letter_code
_entity_poly.pdbx_strand_id
1 'polypeptide(L)'
;GYADAHIVERWHGVPLSAQTPGTQALKTGVPAFFDSRQQLERLYPDRSATPDGMAAWAYLPLIASGRPVGTCVLGYAEPHTFPAEERAVLTSLCGLIAQALERALLYDAKLQLAHGLQAALLPHSLPTLPSIEAAARYLPATQGMEIGGDFYDLVPSHGLAAAVIGD
;
A
#
# COMPACT_ATOMS: atom_id res chain seq x y z
N GLY A 1 -13.48 16.20 -9.08
CA GLY A 1 -13.24 15.34 -7.90
C GLY A 1 -14.56 14.75 -7.46
N TYR A 2 -14.56 13.56 -6.84
CA TYR A 2 -15.77 12.95 -6.30
C TYR A 2 -16.47 13.91 -5.32
N ALA A 3 -17.80 13.99 -5.39
CA ALA A 3 -18.60 14.87 -4.53
C ALA A 3 -18.62 14.40 -3.06
N ASP A 4 -18.30 13.14 -2.82
CA ASP A 4 -18.26 12.49 -1.50
C ASP A 4 -16.87 11.88 -1.27
N ALA A 5 -16.20 12.30 -0.19
CA ALA A 5 -14.87 11.83 0.19
C ALA A 5 -14.85 10.35 0.62
N HIS A 6 -15.99 9.80 1.06
CA HIS A 6 -16.13 8.40 1.46
C HIS A 6 -16.26 7.44 0.27
N ILE A 7 -16.32 7.95 -0.96
CA ILE A 7 -16.29 7.09 -2.16
C ILE A 7 -14.98 6.29 -2.22
N VAL A 8 -13.86 6.86 -1.75
CA VAL A 8 -12.56 6.16 -1.69
C VAL A 8 -12.59 5.01 -0.68
N GLU A 9 -13.28 5.18 0.46
CA GLU A 9 -13.42 4.13 1.47
C GLU A 9 -14.16 2.89 0.95
N ARG A 10 -15.04 3.07 -0.04
CA ARG A 10 -15.76 1.98 -0.70
C ARG A 10 -14.84 1.07 -1.53
N TRP A 11 -13.63 1.51 -1.87
CA TRP A 11 -12.62 0.68 -2.53
C TRP A 11 -11.78 -0.13 -1.53
N HIS A 12 -11.82 0.22 -0.23
CA HIS A 12 -11.16 -0.59 0.79
C HIS A 12 -11.90 -1.93 0.95
N GLY A 13 -11.18 -3.03 0.71
CA GLY A 13 -11.68 -4.37 0.96
C GLY A 13 -12.44 -5.03 -0.19
N VAL A 14 -12.46 -4.46 -1.40
CA VAL A 14 -12.98 -5.18 -2.59
C VAL A 14 -12.09 -6.42 -2.82
N PRO A 15 -12.63 -7.64 -2.73
CA PRO A 15 -11.83 -8.83 -2.94
C PRO A 15 -11.27 -8.87 -4.37
N LEU A 16 -10.02 -9.30 -4.55
CA LEU A 16 -9.44 -9.53 -5.88
C LEU A 16 -10.21 -10.61 -6.68
N SER A 17 -11.01 -11.43 -5.99
CA SER A 17 -11.94 -12.40 -6.59
C SER A 17 -13.19 -11.75 -7.20
N ALA A 18 -13.56 -10.52 -6.81
CA ALA A 18 -14.71 -9.83 -7.37
C ALA A 18 -14.53 -9.61 -8.88
N GLN A 19 -15.63 -9.67 -9.64
CA GLN A 19 -15.63 -9.43 -11.09
C GLN A 19 -15.96 -7.97 -11.38
N THR A 20 -15.00 -7.10 -11.09
CA THR A 20 -15.10 -5.66 -11.35
C THR A 20 -14.23 -5.28 -12.54
N PRO A 21 -14.48 -4.14 -13.21
CA PRO A 21 -13.61 -3.68 -14.30
C PRO A 21 -12.17 -3.49 -13.82
N GLY A 22 -11.97 -3.02 -12.59
CA GLY A 22 -10.65 -2.83 -12.00
C GLY A 22 -9.91 -4.15 -11.79
N THR A 23 -10.56 -5.14 -11.17
CA THR A 23 -9.94 -6.46 -10.96
C THR A 23 -9.72 -7.20 -12.28
N GLN A 24 -10.54 -6.97 -13.31
CA GLN A 24 -10.30 -7.52 -14.64
C GLN A 24 -9.08 -6.87 -15.30
N ALA A 25 -8.98 -5.54 -15.30
CA ALA A 25 -7.80 -4.83 -15.82
C ALA A 25 -6.53 -5.30 -15.12
N LEU A 26 -6.58 -5.46 -13.79
CA LEU A 26 -5.47 -5.99 -12.99
C LEU A 26 -5.05 -7.40 -13.43
N LYS A 27 -6.03 -8.30 -13.66
CA LYS A 27 -5.77 -9.70 -14.02
C LYS A 27 -5.26 -9.86 -15.45
N THR A 28 -5.82 -9.11 -16.39
CA THR A 28 -5.49 -9.24 -17.82
C THR A 28 -4.30 -8.37 -18.22
N GLY A 29 -4.00 -7.31 -17.47
CA GLY A 29 -3.04 -6.29 -17.86
C GLY A 29 -3.52 -5.42 -19.03
N VAL A 30 -4.82 -5.47 -19.37
CA VAL A 30 -5.39 -4.74 -20.51
C VAL A 30 -6.21 -3.56 -20.00
N PRO A 31 -5.95 -2.32 -20.49
CA PRO A 31 -6.79 -1.16 -20.19
C PRO A 31 -8.23 -1.33 -20.68
N ALA A 32 -9.20 -0.89 -19.88
CA ALA A 32 -10.61 -0.86 -20.25
C ALA A 32 -11.15 0.58 -20.18
N PHE A 33 -11.90 0.98 -21.21
CA PHE A 33 -12.45 2.32 -21.36
C PHE A 33 -13.95 2.24 -21.56
N PHE A 34 -14.70 3.02 -20.81
CA PHE A 34 -16.16 3.08 -20.85
C PHE A 34 -16.60 4.52 -21.08
N ASP A 35 -17.21 4.79 -22.22
CA ASP A 35 -17.64 6.13 -22.64
C ASP A 35 -18.90 6.63 -21.92
N SER A 36 -19.64 5.70 -21.32
CA SER A 36 -20.94 5.93 -20.72
C SER A 36 -21.22 4.94 -19.58
N ARG A 37 -22.03 5.36 -18.62
CA ARG A 37 -22.54 4.51 -17.54
C ARG A 37 -23.24 3.28 -18.07
N GLN A 38 -24.09 3.46 -19.09
CA GLN A 38 -24.85 2.36 -19.66
C GLN A 38 -23.96 1.29 -20.31
N GLN A 39 -22.86 1.68 -20.96
CA GLN A 39 -21.90 0.72 -21.53
C GLN A 39 -21.27 -0.13 -20.43
N LEU A 40 -20.91 0.49 -19.32
CA LEU A 40 -20.28 -0.18 -18.20
C LEU A 40 -21.24 -1.12 -17.46
N GLU A 41 -22.46 -0.66 -17.17
CA GLU A 41 -23.49 -1.46 -16.50
C GLU A 41 -23.94 -2.67 -17.33
N ARG A 42 -23.90 -2.55 -18.67
CA ARG A 42 -24.16 -3.70 -19.56
C ARG A 42 -23.14 -4.83 -19.39
N LEU A 43 -21.88 -4.50 -19.11
CA LEU A 43 -20.79 -5.47 -18.97
C LEU A 43 -20.58 -5.90 -17.51
N TYR A 44 -20.91 -5.04 -16.55
CA TYR A 44 -20.79 -5.29 -15.11
C TYR A 44 -22.06 -4.84 -14.39
N PRO A 45 -23.15 -5.64 -14.46
CA PRO A 45 -24.44 -5.28 -13.88
C PRO A 45 -24.38 -5.03 -12.37
N ASP A 46 -23.56 -5.78 -11.65
CA ASP A 46 -23.39 -5.63 -10.19
C ASP A 46 -22.84 -4.26 -9.79
N ARG A 47 -22.16 -3.55 -10.70
CA ARG A 47 -21.66 -2.20 -10.47
C ARG A 47 -22.79 -1.15 -10.43
N SER A 48 -23.94 -1.43 -11.03
CA SER A 48 -25.10 -0.53 -11.07
C SER A 48 -25.71 -0.27 -9.68
N ALA A 49 -25.47 -1.17 -8.72
CA ALA A 49 -25.94 -1.05 -7.35
C ALA A 49 -25.25 0.07 -6.55
N THR A 50 -24.15 0.65 -7.05
CA THR A 50 -23.38 1.70 -6.36
C THR A 50 -23.04 2.86 -7.29
N PRO A 51 -23.96 3.85 -7.45
CA PRO A 51 -23.68 5.04 -8.25
C PRO A 51 -22.56 5.87 -7.59
N ASP A 52 -21.52 6.18 -8.36
CA ASP A 52 -20.38 7.02 -7.97
C ASP A 52 -20.50 8.47 -8.49
N GLY A 53 -21.62 8.79 -9.15
CA GLY A 53 -21.86 10.09 -9.77
C GLY A 53 -21.10 10.32 -11.08
N MET A 54 -20.37 9.32 -11.58
CA MET A 54 -19.60 9.44 -12.82
C MET A 54 -20.40 8.92 -14.02
N ALA A 55 -20.03 9.39 -15.20
CA ALA A 55 -20.64 9.07 -16.49
C ALA A 55 -19.70 8.28 -17.41
N ALA A 56 -18.37 8.37 -17.25
CA ALA A 56 -17.39 7.61 -18.02
C ALA A 56 -16.17 7.22 -17.17
N TRP A 57 -15.46 6.15 -17.56
CA TRP A 57 -14.29 5.65 -16.80
C TRP A 57 -13.18 5.11 -17.69
N ALA A 58 -11.94 5.31 -17.25
CA ALA A 58 -10.77 4.58 -17.73
C ALA A 58 -10.18 3.74 -16.58
N TYR A 59 -10.06 2.43 -16.81
CA TYR A 59 -9.43 1.47 -15.91
C TYR A 59 -8.09 1.06 -16.50
N LEU A 60 -7.02 1.49 -15.87
CA LEU A 60 -5.65 1.39 -16.38
C LEU A 60 -4.82 0.53 -15.43
N PRO A 61 -4.36 -0.66 -15.85
CA PRO A 61 -3.53 -1.50 -15.00
C PRO A 61 -2.19 -0.82 -14.74
N LEU A 62 -1.77 -0.81 -13.48
CA LEU A 62 -0.44 -0.37 -13.08
C LEU A 62 0.48 -1.58 -13.11
N ILE A 63 1.30 -1.68 -14.16
CA ILE A 63 2.22 -2.81 -14.36
C ILE A 63 3.64 -2.31 -14.17
N ALA A 64 4.34 -2.87 -13.20
CA ALA A 64 5.74 -2.60 -12.93
C ALA A 64 6.52 -3.91 -12.98
N SER A 65 7.66 -3.93 -13.66
CA SER A 65 8.51 -5.13 -13.76
C SER A 65 7.77 -6.39 -14.25
N GLY A 66 6.79 -6.21 -15.15
CA GLY A 66 5.95 -7.29 -15.68
C GLY A 66 4.87 -7.82 -14.74
N ARG A 67 4.68 -7.19 -13.56
CA ARG A 67 3.69 -7.58 -12.56
C ARG A 67 2.68 -6.48 -12.32
N PRO A 68 1.37 -6.80 -12.22
CA PRO A 68 0.36 -5.82 -11.85
C PRO A 68 0.51 -5.47 -10.35
N VAL A 69 0.74 -4.19 -10.07
CA VAL A 69 0.83 -3.63 -8.71
C VAL A 69 -0.45 -2.92 -8.27
N GLY A 70 -1.38 -2.68 -9.21
CA GLY A 70 -2.66 -2.04 -8.92
C GLY A 70 -3.44 -1.67 -10.18
N THR A 71 -4.50 -0.89 -10.01
CA THR A 71 -5.27 -0.32 -11.12
C THR A 71 -5.55 1.15 -10.84
N CYS A 72 -5.18 2.01 -11.78
CA CYS A 72 -5.55 3.42 -11.79
C CYS A 72 -6.93 3.57 -12.43
N VAL A 73 -7.83 4.28 -11.76
CA VAL A 73 -9.19 4.49 -12.24
C VAL A 73 -9.45 5.98 -12.35
N LEU A 74 -9.74 6.43 -13.57
CA LEU A 74 -10.16 7.79 -13.85
C LEU A 74 -11.67 7.78 -14.08
N GLY A 75 -12.39 8.62 -13.35
CA GLY A 75 -13.83 8.83 -13.51
C GLY A 75 -14.11 10.23 -14.03
N TYR A 76 -15.03 10.34 -14.98
CA TYR A 76 -15.45 11.60 -15.60
C TYR A 76 -16.92 11.84 -15.27
N ALA A 77 -17.26 13.06 -14.85
CA ALA A 77 -18.62 13.42 -14.45
C ALA A 77 -19.59 13.48 -15.65
N GLU A 78 -19.06 13.74 -16.84
CA GLU A 78 -19.79 13.79 -18.11
C GLU A 78 -19.36 12.63 -19.02
N PRO A 79 -20.19 12.22 -20.00
CA PRO A 79 -19.79 11.24 -21.00
C PRO A 79 -18.49 11.66 -21.69
N HIS A 80 -17.58 10.72 -21.88
CA HIS A 80 -16.25 11.01 -22.40
C HIS A 80 -15.81 9.94 -23.38
N THR A 81 -15.60 10.33 -24.63
CA THR A 81 -14.98 9.44 -25.63
C THR A 81 -13.48 9.42 -25.40
N PHE A 82 -12.85 8.25 -25.51
CA PHE A 82 -11.40 8.09 -25.38
C PHE A 82 -10.76 7.82 -26.76
N PRO A 83 -10.26 8.83 -27.48
CA PRO A 83 -9.52 8.63 -28.73
C PRO A 83 -8.26 7.80 -28.53
N ALA A 84 -7.76 7.19 -29.60
CA ALA A 84 -6.59 6.31 -29.53
C ALA A 84 -5.34 7.02 -28.94
N GLU A 85 -5.14 8.30 -29.28
CA GLU A 85 -4.04 9.11 -28.75
C GLU A 85 -4.16 9.31 -27.23
N GLU A 86 -5.35 9.67 -26.73
CA GLU A 86 -5.60 9.82 -25.29
C GLU A 86 -5.36 8.48 -24.56
N ARG A 87 -5.87 7.38 -25.10
CA ARG A 87 -5.64 6.04 -24.52
C ARG A 87 -4.15 5.71 -24.42
N ALA A 88 -3.38 6.05 -25.45
CA ALA A 88 -1.92 5.85 -25.45
C ALA A 88 -1.24 6.69 -24.37
N VAL A 89 -1.58 7.98 -24.28
CA VAL A 89 -1.03 8.88 -23.25
C VAL A 89 -1.36 8.40 -21.85
N LEU A 90 -2.62 8.07 -21.57
CA LEU A 90 -3.07 7.56 -20.27
C LEU A 90 -2.35 6.27 -19.89
N THR A 91 -2.13 5.37 -20.85
CA THR A 91 -1.41 4.11 -20.64
C THR A 91 0.06 4.37 -20.31
N SER A 92 0.73 5.26 -21.05
CA SER A 92 2.13 5.64 -20.78
C SER A 92 2.30 6.30 -19.41
N LEU A 93 1.39 7.21 -19.03
CA LEU A 93 1.38 7.82 -17.70
C LEU A 93 1.22 6.77 -16.59
N CYS A 94 0.32 5.80 -16.78
CA CYS A 94 0.13 4.71 -15.81
C CYS A 94 1.36 3.81 -15.69
N GLY A 95 2.15 3.64 -16.75
CA GLY A 95 3.46 2.98 -16.66
C GLY A 95 4.42 3.71 -15.71
N LEU A 96 4.50 5.04 -15.80
CA LEU A 96 5.32 5.84 -14.88
C LEU A 96 4.82 5.79 -13.44
N ILE A 97 3.49 5.88 -13.25
CA ILE A 97 2.85 5.76 -11.94
C ILE A 97 3.14 4.39 -11.32
N ALA A 98 3.04 3.30 -12.10
CA ALA A 98 3.32 1.95 -11.63
C ALA A 98 4.75 1.81 -11.11
N GLN A 99 5.72 2.37 -11.84
CA GLN A 99 7.13 2.37 -11.44
C GLN A 99 7.38 3.17 -10.14
N ALA A 100 6.71 4.31 -9.98
CA ALA A 100 6.80 5.10 -8.74
C ALA A 100 6.18 4.36 -7.56
N LEU A 101 5.00 3.74 -7.77
CA LEU A 101 4.30 2.97 -6.76
C LEU A 101 5.10 1.73 -6.32
N GLU A 102 5.70 0.99 -7.25
CA GLU A 102 6.58 -0.14 -6.93
C GLU A 102 7.74 0.28 -6.03
N ARG A 103 8.39 1.41 -6.34
CA ARG A 103 9.49 1.95 -5.51
C ARG A 103 9.02 2.33 -4.10
N ALA A 104 7.86 2.99 -3.99
CA ALA A 104 7.30 3.37 -2.69
C ALA A 104 6.97 2.13 -1.84
N LEU A 105 6.28 1.14 -2.42
CA LEU A 105 5.95 -0.11 -1.72
C LEU A 105 7.19 -0.89 -1.28
N LEU A 106 8.23 -0.93 -2.11
CA LEU A 106 9.52 -1.55 -1.76
C LEU A 106 10.23 -0.79 -0.63
N TYR A 107 10.14 0.53 -0.62
CA TYR A 107 10.70 1.35 0.45
C TYR A 107 9.98 1.11 1.78
N ASP A 108 8.64 1.12 1.77
CA ASP A 108 7.82 0.86 2.95
C ASP A 108 8.06 -0.56 3.51
N ALA A 109 8.14 -1.57 2.63
CA ALA A 109 8.44 -2.93 3.04
C ALA A 109 9.82 -3.07 3.70
N LYS A 110 10.83 -2.35 3.21
CA LYS A 110 12.17 -2.30 3.83
C LYS A 110 12.13 -1.65 5.20
N LEU A 111 11.41 -0.54 5.35
CA LEU A 111 11.23 0.12 6.65
C LEU A 111 10.54 -0.83 7.65
N GLN A 112 9.45 -1.47 7.26
CA GLN A 112 8.73 -2.42 8.11
C GLN A 112 9.61 -3.61 8.53
N LEU A 113 10.41 -4.16 7.60
CA LEU A 113 11.36 -5.23 7.93
C LEU A 113 12.42 -4.76 8.93
N ALA A 114 13.00 -3.58 8.71
CA ALA A 114 14.01 -3.02 9.61
C ALA A 114 13.44 -2.76 11.02
N HIS A 115 12.23 -2.20 11.12
CA HIS A 115 11.53 -2.05 12.40
C HIS A 115 11.24 -3.40 13.06
N GLY A 116 10.79 -4.41 12.30
CA GLY A 116 10.52 -5.75 12.83
C GLY A 116 11.77 -6.44 13.36
N LEU A 117 12.89 -6.35 12.62
CA LEU A 117 14.18 -6.89 13.06
C LEU A 117 14.68 -6.19 14.33
N GLN A 118 14.63 -4.86 14.36
CA GLN A 118 15.03 -4.09 15.53
C GLN A 118 14.16 -4.41 16.76
N ALA A 119 12.85 -4.51 16.59
CA ALA A 119 11.94 -4.89 17.67
C ALA A 119 12.21 -6.31 18.21
N ALA A 120 12.64 -7.25 17.35
CA ALA A 120 13.00 -8.61 17.74
C ALA A 120 14.36 -8.72 18.44
N LEU A 121 15.27 -7.77 18.19
CA LEU A 121 16.60 -7.72 18.81
C LEU A 121 16.59 -7.03 20.19
N LEU A 122 15.56 -6.25 20.49
CA LEU A 122 15.41 -5.60 21.80
C LEU A 122 14.55 -6.47 22.74
N PRO A 123 14.99 -6.69 24.00
CA PRO A 123 14.22 -7.41 24.99
C PRO A 123 12.88 -6.72 25.24
N HIS A 124 11.78 -7.45 25.00
CA HIS A 124 10.43 -6.95 25.28
C HIS A 124 10.16 -6.71 26.77
N SER A 125 10.95 -7.34 27.65
CA SER A 125 10.96 -7.12 29.09
C SER A 125 12.32 -7.49 29.65
N LEU A 126 12.86 -6.66 30.54
CA LEU A 126 14.07 -7.02 31.28
C LEU A 126 13.74 -8.09 32.33
N PRO A 127 14.63 -9.08 32.55
CA PRO A 127 14.42 -10.06 33.61
C PRO A 127 14.44 -9.40 34.99
N THR A 128 13.49 -9.78 35.84
CA THR A 128 13.48 -9.36 37.26
C THR A 128 14.56 -10.09 38.05
N LEU A 129 15.44 -9.32 38.69
CA LEU A 129 16.53 -9.84 39.50
C LEU A 129 16.31 -9.48 40.99
N PRO A 130 16.51 -10.41 41.95
CA PRO A 130 16.15 -10.19 43.36
C PRO A 130 16.85 -9.01 44.04
N SER A 131 18.00 -8.59 43.51
CA SER A 131 18.90 -7.60 44.12
C SER A 131 19.12 -6.35 43.24
N ILE A 132 18.49 -6.29 42.05
CA ILE A 132 18.72 -5.23 41.06
C ILE A 132 17.39 -4.82 40.42
N GLU A 133 17.07 -3.54 40.47
CA GLU A 133 15.99 -2.94 39.68
C GLU A 133 16.57 -2.45 38.35
N ALA A 134 16.00 -2.90 37.23
CA ALA A 134 16.49 -2.58 35.89
C ALA A 134 15.39 -1.97 35.03
N ALA A 135 15.74 -0.90 34.31
CA ALA A 135 14.90 -0.27 33.31
C ALA A 135 15.76 0.07 32.09
N ALA A 136 15.17 -0.06 30.89
CA ALA A 136 15.82 0.34 29.65
C ALA A 136 14.89 1.26 28.86
N ARG A 137 15.49 2.24 28.19
CA ARG A 137 14.78 3.10 27.24
C ARG A 137 15.64 3.27 26.00
N TYR A 138 15.10 2.90 24.85
CA TYR A 138 15.71 3.14 23.55
C TYR A 138 15.31 4.52 23.04
N LEU A 139 16.29 5.34 22.64
CA LEU A 139 16.09 6.66 22.06
C LEU A 139 16.90 6.77 20.77
N PRO A 140 16.29 6.58 19.59
CA PRO A 140 17.00 6.75 18.33
C PRO A 140 17.43 8.21 18.14
N ALA A 141 18.64 8.42 17.60
CA ALA A 141 19.20 9.76 17.40
C ALA A 141 18.52 10.55 16.27
N THR A 142 17.79 9.89 15.37
CA THR A 142 17.28 10.48 14.13
C THR A 142 15.77 10.78 14.23
N GLN A 143 15.37 12.05 14.11
CA GLN A 143 13.94 12.39 13.98
C GLN A 143 13.41 11.96 12.60
N GLY A 144 12.37 11.12 12.59
CA GLY A 144 11.70 10.65 11.37
C GLY A 144 12.14 9.28 10.86
N MET A 145 13.13 8.65 11.51
CA MET A 145 13.54 7.27 11.26
C MET A 145 13.73 6.61 12.63
N GLU A 146 12.73 5.84 13.10
CA GLU A 146 12.78 5.21 14.44
C GLU A 146 13.74 4.00 14.51
N ILE A 147 14.65 3.90 13.53
CA ILE A 147 15.60 2.80 13.37
C ILE A 147 17.00 3.31 13.72
N GLY A 148 17.62 2.71 14.73
CA GLY A 148 19.07 2.77 14.96
C GLY A 148 19.66 1.36 14.99
N GLY A 149 20.98 1.25 14.77
CA GLY A 149 21.72 -0.02 14.81
C GLY A 149 21.85 -0.60 16.22
N ASP A 150 21.78 0.29 17.22
CA ASP A 150 22.00 -0.09 18.61
C ASP A 150 21.01 -1.14 19.14
N PHE A 151 21.52 -2.13 19.87
CA PHE A 151 20.75 -3.13 20.63
C PHE A 151 21.22 -3.20 22.08
N TYR A 152 20.36 -3.69 22.98
CA TYR A 152 20.72 -3.97 24.37
C TYR A 152 20.13 -5.29 24.86
N ASP A 153 20.76 -5.95 25.83
CA ASP A 153 20.19 -7.10 26.55
C ASP A 153 20.69 -7.15 28.00
N LEU A 154 19.95 -7.82 28.89
CA LEU A 154 20.35 -8.04 30.29
C LEU A 154 20.32 -9.53 30.61
N VAL A 155 21.50 -10.13 30.78
CA VAL A 155 21.66 -11.57 30.98
C VAL A 155 21.97 -11.86 32.47
N PRO A 156 21.18 -12.72 33.15
CA PRO A 156 21.48 -13.16 34.52
C PRO A 156 22.72 -14.06 34.57
N SER A 157 23.58 -13.88 35.57
CA SER A 157 24.73 -14.77 35.81
C SER A 157 25.07 -14.84 37.30
N HIS A 158 24.94 -16.02 37.91
CA HIS A 158 25.39 -16.32 39.28
C HIS A 158 25.14 -15.22 40.34
N GLY A 159 23.91 -14.68 40.40
CA GLY A 159 23.54 -13.63 41.38
C GLY A 159 23.94 -12.20 40.98
N LEU A 160 24.51 -12.03 39.80
CA LEU A 160 24.86 -10.77 39.14
C LEU A 160 24.09 -10.63 37.82
N ALA A 161 24.17 -9.45 37.21
CA ALA A 161 23.63 -9.15 35.89
C ALA A 161 24.75 -8.67 34.96
N ALA A 162 24.71 -9.08 33.69
CA ALA A 162 25.51 -8.50 32.63
C ALA A 162 24.61 -7.73 31.67
N ALA A 163 24.91 -6.46 31.43
CA ALA A 163 24.28 -5.68 30.36
C ALA A 163 25.13 -5.79 29.10
N VAL A 164 24.48 -6.10 27.98
CA VAL A 164 25.08 -6.10 26.64
C VAL A 164 24.53 -4.90 25.90
N ILE A 165 25.41 -4.11 25.27
CA ILE A 165 25.04 -3.00 24.39
C ILE A 165 25.96 -3.09 23.17
N GLY A 166 25.40 -2.99 21.98
CA GLY A 166 26.15 -2.92 20.72
C GLY A 166 25.48 -1.96 19.74
N ASP A 167 26.18 -1.63 18.66
CA ASP A 167 25.77 -0.82 17.49
C ASP A 167 25.76 -1.70 16.23
#